data_AF-X1DSE0-F1
#
_entry.id   AF-X1DSE0-F1
#
_cell.length_a   1.000
_cell.length_b   1.000
_cell.length_c   1.000
_cell.angle_alpha   90.00
_cell.angle_beta   90.00
_cell.angle_gamma   90.00
#
_symmetry.space_group_name_H-M   'P 1'
#
loop_
_entity.id
_entity.type
_entity.pdbx_description
1 polymer ?
#
loop_
_entity_poly.entity_id
_entity_poly.type
_entity_poly.pdbx_seq_one_letter_code
_entity_poly.pdbx_strand_id
1 'polypeptide(L)'
;MAISCGIKEQALLDLLKKNPDEKKMVFVHHRETLAHLAGLLNERKIAFARFDGSMRGPEKDAAIECFREERHVLLCSESGGEGRNLQFCNTLINFDLPWNPMIIEQRIGRIHRIGQQREVFIFNLAVRGTVEEQVLRILDEKINMFELVVGEIGAILGEMEDEQDFANMVFDAWLDTTDHERPAVFDALGERMVAAKTKYEA
;
A
#
# COMPACT_ATOMS: atom_id res chain seq x y z
N MET A 1 -9.11 -17.03 -23.87
CA MET A 1 -8.53 -17.89 -22.81
C MET A 1 -8.75 -17.14 -21.51
N ALA A 2 -9.71 -17.56 -20.68
CA ALA A 2 -10.03 -16.85 -19.45
C ALA A 2 -8.87 -17.05 -18.47
N ILE A 3 -8.14 -15.98 -18.15
CA ILE A 3 -7.16 -16.00 -17.08
C ILE A 3 -7.96 -16.20 -15.80
N SER A 4 -7.69 -17.26 -15.05
CA SER A 4 -8.36 -17.55 -13.79
C SER A 4 -8.12 -16.35 -12.85
N CYS A 5 -9.20 -15.71 -12.40
CA CYS A 5 -9.14 -14.62 -11.43
C CYS A 5 -8.52 -15.15 -10.13
N GLY A 6 -7.36 -14.63 -9.74
CA GLY A 6 -6.72 -15.01 -8.47
C GLY A 6 -7.50 -14.49 -7.25
N ILE A 7 -7.05 -14.91 -6.07
CA ILE A 7 -7.72 -14.60 -4.79
C ILE A 7 -7.65 -13.09 -4.50
N LYS A 8 -6.52 -12.43 -4.77
CA LYS A 8 -6.37 -11.00 -4.55
C LYS A 8 -7.25 -10.18 -5.49
N GLU A 9 -7.36 -10.60 -6.75
CA GLU A 9 -8.21 -9.99 -7.76
C GLU A 9 -9.68 -10.07 -7.34
N GLN A 10 -10.11 -11.23 -6.82
CA GLN A 10 -11.47 -11.39 -6.30
C GLN A 10 -11.71 -10.47 -5.09
N ALA A 11 -10.77 -10.42 -4.14
CA ALA A 11 -10.87 -9.52 -2.98
C ALA A 11 -10.93 -8.03 -3.41
N LEU A 12 -10.12 -7.63 -4.38
CA LEU A 12 -10.15 -6.29 -4.96
C LEU A 12 -11.52 -5.99 -5.55
N LEU A 13 -12.06 -6.89 -6.38
CA LEU A 13 -13.38 -6.70 -7.00
C LEU A 13 -14.48 -6.55 -5.95
N ASP A 14 -14.41 -7.30 -4.85
CA ASP A 14 -15.39 -7.21 -3.77
C ASP A 14 -15.25 -5.91 -2.97
N LEU A 15 -14.04 -5.41 -2.74
CA LEU A 15 -13.80 -4.08 -2.16
C LEU A 15 -14.31 -2.96 -3.06
N LEU A 16 -14.11 -3.04 -4.38
CA LEU A 16 -14.55 -2.02 -5.32
C LEU A 16 -16.07 -1.95 -5.44
N LYS A 17 -16.77 -3.09 -5.30
CA LYS A 17 -18.25 -3.13 -5.32
C LYS A 17 -18.88 -2.56 -4.05
N LYS A 18 -18.17 -2.59 -2.92
CA LYS A 18 -18.67 -1.99 -1.68
C LYS A 18 -18.58 -0.48 -1.78
N ASN A 19 -19.65 0.22 -1.38
CA ASN A 19 -19.77 1.68 -1.41
C ASN A 19 -19.35 2.27 -2.78
N PRO A 20 -20.01 1.92 -3.89
CA PRO A 20 -19.53 2.23 -5.25
C PRO A 20 -19.35 3.72 -5.53
N ASP A 21 -20.04 4.59 -4.80
CA ASP A 21 -19.96 6.04 -4.93
C ASP A 21 -18.72 6.65 -4.24
N GLU A 22 -18.07 5.90 -3.34
CA GLU A 22 -16.86 6.35 -2.67
C GLU A 22 -15.63 6.23 -3.56
N LYS A 23 -14.79 7.28 -3.53
CA LYS A 23 -13.51 7.32 -4.24
C LYS A 23 -12.52 6.33 -3.62
N LYS A 24 -12.03 5.39 -4.43
CA LYS A 24 -11.06 4.35 -4.05
C LYS A 24 -9.82 4.45 -4.90
N MET A 25 -8.68 4.47 -4.25
CA MET A 25 -7.37 4.45 -4.89
C MET A 25 -6.75 3.07 -4.73
N VAL A 26 -6.37 2.44 -5.83
CA VAL A 26 -5.75 1.12 -5.86
C VAL A 26 -4.30 1.28 -6.27
N PHE A 27 -3.38 0.90 -5.39
CA PHE A 27 -1.95 0.88 -5.66
C PHE A 27 -1.47 -0.52 -6.01
N VAL A 28 -0.62 -0.58 -7.03
CA VAL A 28 0.16 -1.76 -7.43
C VAL A 28 1.63 -1.39 -7.53
N HIS A 29 2.50 -2.34 -7.24
CA HIS A 29 3.94 -2.13 -7.34
C HIS A 29 4.42 -2.23 -8.80
N HIS A 30 4.05 -3.32 -9.49
CA HIS A 30 4.51 -3.62 -10.85
C HIS A 30 3.59 -3.09 -11.95
N ARG A 31 4.18 -2.66 -13.08
CA ARG A 31 3.43 -2.14 -14.25
C ARG A 31 2.64 -3.24 -14.95
N GLU A 32 3.14 -4.46 -14.92
CA GLU A 32 2.51 -5.66 -15.47
C GLU A 32 1.23 -5.97 -14.71
N THR A 33 1.27 -5.93 -13.37
CA THR A 33 0.09 -6.04 -12.50
C THR A 33 -0.91 -4.92 -12.78
N LEU A 34 -0.42 -3.69 -12.97
CA LEU A 34 -1.30 -2.57 -13.35
C LEU A 34 -2.03 -2.83 -14.68
N ALA A 35 -1.31 -3.30 -15.70
CA ALA A 35 -1.90 -3.61 -17.00
C ALA A 35 -2.90 -4.79 -16.89
N HIS A 36 -2.58 -5.80 -16.10
CA HIS A 36 -3.46 -6.94 -15.84
C HIS A 36 -4.76 -6.50 -15.16
N LEU A 37 -4.67 -5.75 -14.06
CA LEU A 37 -5.85 -5.24 -13.35
C LEU A 37 -6.67 -4.28 -14.20
N ALA A 38 -6.04 -3.45 -15.03
CA ALA A 38 -6.76 -2.60 -15.98
C ALA A 38 -7.59 -3.44 -16.97
N GLY A 39 -7.03 -4.54 -17.48
CA GLY A 39 -7.75 -5.51 -18.32
C GLY A 39 -8.94 -6.13 -17.57
N LEU A 40 -8.71 -6.61 -16.34
CA LEU A 40 -9.73 -7.20 -15.50
C LEU A 40 -10.88 -6.22 -15.22
N LEU A 41 -10.58 -4.97 -14.83
CA LEU A 41 -11.61 -3.96 -14.56
C LEU A 41 -12.43 -3.62 -15.80
N ASN A 42 -11.79 -3.55 -16.98
CA ASN A 42 -12.49 -3.36 -18.25
C ASN A 42 -13.43 -4.53 -18.58
N GLU A 43 -12.98 -5.78 -18.41
CA GLU A 43 -13.81 -6.99 -18.60
C GLU A 43 -15.02 -7.00 -17.65
N ARG A 44 -14.82 -6.52 -16.41
CA ARG A 44 -15.88 -6.39 -15.40
C ARG A 44 -16.71 -5.11 -15.54
N LYS A 45 -16.43 -4.27 -16.55
CA LYS A 45 -17.10 -2.99 -16.80
C LYS A 45 -17.05 -2.02 -15.61
N ILE A 46 -15.97 -2.08 -14.83
CA ILE A 46 -15.71 -1.13 -13.75
C ILE A 46 -14.95 0.05 -14.35
N ALA A 47 -15.51 1.24 -14.26
CA ALA A 47 -14.87 2.44 -14.78
C ALA A 47 -13.78 2.94 -13.82
N PHE A 48 -12.59 3.19 -14.36
CA PHE A 48 -11.44 3.66 -13.58
C PHE A 48 -10.65 4.72 -14.35
N ALA A 49 -9.95 5.57 -13.61
CA ALA A 49 -8.86 6.39 -14.12
C ALA A 49 -7.54 5.64 -13.91
N ARG A 50 -6.58 5.82 -14.82
CA ARG A 50 -5.25 5.21 -14.73
C ARG A 50 -4.21 6.30 -14.48
N PHE A 51 -3.24 6.01 -13.61
CA PHE A 51 -2.19 6.94 -13.25
C PHE A 51 -0.88 6.20 -13.00
N ASP A 52 0.07 6.30 -13.93
CA ASP A 52 1.34 5.58 -13.83
C ASP A 52 2.54 6.43 -14.30
N GLY A 53 3.75 5.93 -14.02
CA GLY A 53 4.99 6.65 -14.28
C GLY A 53 5.30 6.94 -15.74
N SER A 54 4.63 6.29 -16.71
CA SER A 54 4.83 6.58 -18.13
C SER A 54 4.06 7.82 -18.61
N MET A 55 3.13 8.33 -17.81
CA MET A 55 2.31 9.50 -18.15
C MET A 55 3.10 10.80 -17.94
N ARG A 56 2.94 11.75 -18.85
CA ARG A 56 3.48 13.11 -18.72
C ARG A 56 2.65 13.93 -17.72
N GLY A 57 3.21 15.05 -17.27
CA GLY A 57 2.53 15.97 -16.34
C GLY A 57 1.06 16.22 -16.69
N PRO A 58 0.73 16.78 -17.86
CA PRO A 58 -0.67 17.07 -18.24
C PRO A 58 -1.59 15.84 -18.26
N GLU A 59 -1.07 14.68 -18.65
CA GLU A 59 -1.84 13.43 -18.65
C GLU A 59 -2.14 12.98 -17.21
N LYS A 60 -1.18 13.17 -16.29
CA LYS A 60 -1.37 12.95 -14.86
C LYS A 60 -2.41 13.91 -14.28
N ASP A 61 -2.40 15.19 -14.64
CA ASP A 61 -3.45 16.15 -14.23
C ASP A 61 -4.84 15.69 -14.69
N ALA A 62 -4.97 15.34 -15.97
CA ALA A 62 -6.22 14.89 -16.56
C ALA A 62 -6.75 13.60 -15.91
N ALA A 63 -5.87 12.67 -15.55
CA ALA A 63 -6.24 11.45 -14.84
C ALA A 63 -6.79 11.73 -13.44
N ILE A 64 -6.19 12.68 -12.70
CA ILE A 64 -6.68 13.08 -11.38
C ILE A 64 -8.02 13.80 -11.49
N GLU A 65 -8.20 14.65 -12.49
CA GLU A 65 -9.47 15.34 -12.73
C GLU A 65 -10.58 14.34 -13.11
N CYS A 66 -10.29 13.40 -14.02
CA CYS A 66 -11.20 12.31 -14.36
C CYS A 66 -11.56 11.45 -13.12
N PHE A 67 -10.59 11.18 -12.24
CA PHE A 67 -10.86 10.51 -10.97
C PHE A 67 -11.69 11.36 -10.00
N ARG A 68 -11.53 12.67 -10.01
CA ARG A 68 -12.33 13.55 -9.14
C ARG A 68 -13.77 13.63 -9.61
N GLU A 69 -13.99 13.88 -10.90
CA GLU A 69 -15.30 14.27 -11.43
C GLU A 69 -16.07 13.09 -12.06
N GLU A 70 -15.38 12.13 -12.69
CA GLU A 70 -16.03 11.14 -13.56
C GLU A 70 -15.94 9.69 -13.08
N ARG A 71 -14.89 9.33 -12.32
CA ARG A 71 -14.57 7.94 -11.95
C ARG A 71 -14.49 7.76 -10.45
N HIS A 72 -14.90 6.61 -9.94
CA HIS A 72 -14.79 6.30 -8.51
C HIS A 72 -13.55 5.48 -8.16
N VAL A 73 -12.82 4.98 -9.16
CA VAL A 73 -11.62 4.17 -8.98
C VAL A 73 -10.44 4.82 -9.68
N LEU A 74 -9.31 4.92 -8.98
CA LEU A 74 -8.03 5.31 -9.53
C LEU A 74 -7.06 4.14 -9.39
N LEU A 75 -6.53 3.65 -10.52
CA LEU A 75 -5.52 2.59 -10.54
C LEU A 75 -4.13 3.22 -10.73
N CYS A 76 -3.25 3.04 -9.74
CA CYS A 76 -1.97 3.70 -9.63
C CYS A 76 -0.79 2.75 -9.53
N SER A 77 0.33 3.07 -10.21
CA SER A 77 1.65 2.50 -9.89
C SER A 77 2.45 3.44 -8.98
N GLU A 78 3.41 2.88 -8.25
CA GLU A 78 4.33 3.66 -7.39
C GLU A 78 5.05 4.78 -8.15
N SER A 79 5.51 4.49 -9.38
CA SER A 79 6.22 5.43 -10.25
C SER A 79 5.38 6.61 -10.76
N GLY A 80 4.06 6.61 -10.57
CA GLY A 80 3.21 7.75 -10.93
C GLY A 80 3.33 8.92 -9.95
N GLY A 81 3.77 8.63 -8.72
CA GLY A 81 3.30 9.29 -7.51
C GLY A 81 4.05 10.52 -6.99
N GLU A 82 4.51 11.46 -7.80
CA GLU A 82 5.05 12.70 -7.22
C GLU A 82 3.94 13.76 -7.01
N GLY A 83 3.72 14.14 -5.75
CA GLY A 83 3.27 15.49 -5.37
C GLY A 83 1.79 15.89 -5.47
N ARG A 84 0.86 15.01 -5.85
CA ARG A 84 -0.56 15.43 -6.03
C ARG A 84 -1.45 15.23 -4.81
N ASN A 85 -2.27 16.24 -4.52
CA ASN A 85 -3.22 16.24 -3.42
C ASN A 85 -4.48 15.43 -3.77
N LEU A 86 -4.76 14.37 -3.01
CA LEU A 86 -5.87 13.45 -3.22
C LEU A 86 -6.83 13.39 -2.02
N GLN A 87 -6.91 14.46 -1.22
CA GLN A 87 -7.80 14.58 -0.05
C GLN A 87 -9.30 14.31 -0.33
N PHE A 88 -9.75 14.33 -1.60
CA PHE A 88 -11.13 13.96 -1.93
C PHE A 88 -11.37 12.43 -1.91
N CYS A 89 -10.29 11.64 -1.88
CA CYS A 89 -10.27 10.20 -1.73
C CYS A 89 -10.02 9.83 -0.27
N ASN A 90 -10.80 8.89 0.26
CA ASN A 90 -10.67 8.41 1.64
C ASN A 90 -10.48 6.89 1.73
N THR A 91 -10.40 6.17 0.60
CA THR A 91 -10.12 4.73 0.61
C THR A 91 -8.85 4.43 -0.19
N LEU A 92 -7.88 3.80 0.47
CA LEU A 92 -6.64 3.31 -0.08
C LEU A 92 -6.65 1.78 -0.11
N ILE A 93 -6.33 1.18 -1.25
CA ILE A 93 -6.22 -0.27 -1.42
C ILE A 93 -4.83 -0.57 -1.96
N ASN A 94 -3.99 -1.18 -1.13
CA ASN A 94 -2.69 -1.71 -1.54
C ASN A 94 -2.91 -3.15 -2.03
N PHE A 95 -2.89 -3.34 -3.35
CA PHE A 95 -3.01 -4.68 -3.95
C PHE A 95 -1.78 -5.53 -3.67
N ASP A 96 -0.61 -4.90 -3.74
CA ASP A 96 0.67 -5.44 -3.29
C ASP A 96 1.17 -4.58 -2.13
N LEU A 97 1.51 -5.23 -1.02
CA LEU A 97 2.05 -4.56 0.16
C LEU A 97 3.51 -4.18 -0.14
N PRO A 98 3.89 -2.89 -0.07
CA PRO A 98 5.29 -2.54 -0.20
C PRO A 98 6.04 -3.05 1.02
N TRP A 99 7.25 -3.54 0.79
CA TRP A 99 8.13 -4.04 1.84
C TRP A 99 8.53 -2.93 2.82
N ASN A 100 8.68 -1.69 2.34
CA ASN A 100 9.01 -0.54 3.16
C ASN A 100 7.75 0.16 3.73
N PRO A 101 7.59 0.23 5.07
CA PRO A 101 6.47 0.90 5.73
C PRO A 101 6.35 2.39 5.35
N MET A 102 7.48 3.08 5.09
CA MET A 102 7.49 4.48 4.68
C MET A 102 6.70 4.71 3.40
N ILE A 103 6.72 3.75 2.48
CA ILE A 103 5.95 3.86 1.24
C ILE A 103 4.45 3.89 1.55
N ILE A 104 3.99 3.12 2.54
CA ILE A 104 2.59 3.11 2.99
C ILE A 104 2.26 4.46 3.64
N GLU A 105 3.11 4.94 4.55
CA GLU A 105 2.93 6.24 5.20
C GLU A 105 2.85 7.39 4.18
N GLN A 106 3.75 7.41 3.19
CA GLN A 106 3.74 8.40 2.12
C GLN A 106 2.47 8.30 1.25
N ARG A 107 1.87 7.11 1.09
CA ARG A 107 0.56 6.95 0.42
C ARG A 107 -0.56 7.54 1.29
N ILE A 108 -0.56 7.25 2.58
CA ILE A 108 -1.53 7.77 3.55
C ILE A 108 -1.48 9.30 3.62
N GLY A 109 -0.28 9.89 3.65
CA GLY A 109 -0.11 11.36 3.68
C GLY A 109 -0.68 12.11 2.46
N ARG A 110 -1.10 11.41 1.39
CA ARG A 110 -1.76 12.02 0.22
C ARG A 110 -3.26 12.15 0.37
N ILE A 111 -3.86 11.30 1.19
CA ILE A 111 -5.31 11.21 1.42
C ILE A 111 -5.68 11.76 2.80
N HIS A 112 -4.82 11.51 3.79
CA HIS A 112 -4.94 11.94 5.17
C HIS A 112 -3.96 13.08 5.43
N ARG A 113 -4.48 14.30 5.42
CA ARG A 113 -3.75 15.53 5.76
C ARG A 113 -4.50 16.27 6.87
N ILE A 114 -3.79 17.14 7.59
CA ILE A 114 -4.34 18.00 8.63
C ILE A 114 -5.60 18.70 8.11
N GLY A 115 -6.74 18.50 8.79
CA GLY A 115 -8.04 19.08 8.45
C GLY A 115 -9.02 18.15 7.71
N GLN A 116 -8.61 16.95 7.30
CA GLN A 116 -9.53 15.92 6.78
C GLN A 116 -10.51 15.49 7.89
N GLN A 117 -11.81 15.59 7.62
CA GLN A 117 -12.87 15.22 8.58
C GLN A 117 -13.46 13.82 8.31
N ARG A 118 -13.15 13.24 7.15
CA ARG A 118 -13.64 11.92 6.74
C ARG A 118 -12.71 10.84 7.24
N GLU A 119 -13.28 9.76 7.77
CA GLU A 119 -12.53 8.54 8.08
C GLU A 119 -11.82 8.02 6.82
N VAL A 120 -10.55 7.67 7.00
CA VAL A 120 -9.70 7.10 5.96
C VAL A 120 -9.59 5.60 6.17
N PHE A 121 -9.89 4.83 5.14
CA PHE A 121 -9.82 3.38 5.14
C PHE A 121 -8.60 2.92 4.33
N ILE A 122 -7.79 2.05 4.91
CA ILE A 122 -6.60 1.48 4.27
C ILE A 122 -6.76 -0.04 4.25
N PHE A 123 -6.75 -0.61 3.05
CA PHE A 123 -6.85 -2.05 2.83
C PHE A 123 -5.53 -2.57 2.27
N ASN A 124 -4.88 -3.47 3.00
CA ASN A 124 -3.66 -4.15 2.57
C ASN A 124 -4.01 -5.59 2.16
N LEU A 125 -3.92 -5.91 0.87
CA LEU A 125 -4.19 -7.27 0.39
C LEU A 125 -2.94 -8.13 0.54
N ALA A 126 -3.07 -9.20 1.33
CA ALA A 126 -2.04 -10.23 1.51
C ALA A 126 -2.65 -11.62 1.37
N VAL A 127 -1.87 -12.57 0.87
CA VAL A 127 -2.26 -13.98 0.78
C VAL A 127 -1.76 -14.72 2.03
N ARG A 128 -2.58 -15.59 2.61
CA ARG A 128 -2.18 -16.38 3.78
C ARG A 128 -1.01 -17.32 3.44
N GLY A 129 -0.10 -17.49 4.40
CA GLY A 129 1.08 -18.35 4.26
C GLY A 129 2.16 -17.78 3.35
N THR A 130 2.07 -16.51 2.93
CA THR A 130 3.11 -15.85 2.14
C THR A 130 3.90 -14.85 2.98
N VAL A 131 4.99 -14.36 2.41
CA VAL A 131 5.80 -13.31 3.04
C VAL A 131 4.99 -12.06 3.34
N GLU A 132 4.01 -11.75 2.49
CA GLU A 132 3.15 -10.58 2.64
C GLU A 132 2.34 -10.62 3.95
N GLU A 133 1.88 -11.81 4.37
CA GLU A 133 1.20 -11.99 5.66
C GLU A 133 2.15 -11.74 6.83
N GLN A 134 3.40 -12.21 6.75
CA GLN A 134 4.37 -12.00 7.84
C GLN A 134 4.77 -10.53 7.96
N VAL A 135 4.97 -9.85 6.82
CA VAL A 135 5.24 -8.40 6.79
C VAL A 135 4.07 -7.65 7.40
N LEU A 136 2.84 -7.95 6.97
CA LEU A 136 1.65 -7.29 7.52
C LEU A 136 1.53 -7.53 9.03
N ARG A 137 1.81 -8.74 9.51
CA ARG A 137 1.77 -9.06 10.94
C ARG A 137 2.76 -8.24 11.75
N ILE A 138 3.99 -8.05 11.27
CA ILE A 138 5.00 -7.22 11.96
C ILE A 138 4.58 -5.75 11.99
N LEU A 139 4.10 -5.26 10.86
CA LEU A 139 3.62 -3.90 10.70
C LEU A 139 2.45 -3.59 11.66
N ASP A 140 1.53 -4.53 11.81
CA ASP A 140 0.34 -4.40 12.65
C ASP A 140 0.66 -4.66 14.13
N GLU A 141 1.11 -5.88 14.47
CA GLU A 141 1.20 -6.33 15.87
C GLU A 141 2.39 -5.75 16.64
N LYS A 142 3.52 -5.47 15.96
CA LYS A 142 4.77 -5.08 16.64
C LYS A 142 5.00 -3.59 16.55
N ILE A 143 4.88 -3.01 15.35
CA ILE A 143 5.14 -1.58 15.15
C ILE A 143 3.91 -0.74 15.54
N ASN A 144 2.72 -1.37 15.52
CA ASN A 144 1.45 -0.68 15.61
C ASN A 144 1.35 0.44 14.55
N MET A 145 1.86 0.14 13.34
CA MET A 145 2.13 1.15 12.32
C MET A 145 0.87 1.90 11.90
N PHE A 146 -0.28 1.24 11.94
CA PHE A 146 -1.55 1.82 11.54
C PHE A 146 -2.18 2.73 12.60
N GLU A 147 -1.67 2.73 13.83
CA GLU A 147 -2.08 3.65 14.90
C GLU A 147 -1.08 4.81 15.11
N LEU A 148 0.09 4.76 14.46
CA LEU A 148 1.10 5.82 14.54
C LEU A 148 0.67 7.09 13.79
N VAL A 149 1.05 8.25 14.33
CA VAL A 149 0.84 9.54 13.65
C VAL A 149 1.84 9.67 12.50
N VAL A 150 1.39 10.25 11.39
CA VAL A 150 2.24 10.54 10.22
C VAL A 150 3.47 11.35 10.66
N GLY A 151 4.66 10.80 10.47
CA GLY A 151 5.97 11.33 10.86
C GLY A 151 6.71 10.46 11.90
N GLU A 152 6.00 9.67 12.70
CA GLU A 152 6.60 8.82 13.74
C GLU A 152 7.30 7.59 13.14
N ILE A 153 6.78 7.05 12.03
CA ILE A 153 7.36 5.88 11.33
C ILE A 153 8.75 6.23 10.79
N GLY A 154 8.91 7.42 10.22
CA GLY A 154 10.20 7.91 9.73
C GLY A 154 11.25 8.09 10.83
N ALA A 155 10.84 8.42 12.06
CA ALA A 155 11.76 8.52 13.19
C ALA A 155 12.19 7.14 13.71
N ILE A 156 11.28 6.16 13.74
CA ILE A 156 11.57 4.78 14.12
C ILE A 156 12.52 4.13 13.09
N LEU A 157 12.22 4.32 11.81
CA LEU A 157 13.00 3.75 10.72
C LEU A 157 14.29 4.52 10.45
N GLY A 158 14.37 5.82 10.72
CA GLY A 158 15.57 6.63 10.50
C GLY A 158 16.75 6.25 11.40
N GLU A 159 16.53 5.54 12.51
CA GLU A 159 17.60 4.93 13.31
C GLU A 159 18.12 3.60 12.72
N MET A 160 17.44 3.06 11.70
CA MET A 160 17.81 1.87 10.94
C MET A 160 18.22 2.35 9.54
N GLU A 161 19.52 2.51 9.29
CA GLU A 161 20.09 3.16 8.08
C GLU A 161 19.32 2.81 6.78
N ASP A 162 18.80 3.82 6.08
CA ASP A 162 18.14 3.80 4.75
C ASP A 162 16.85 2.96 4.49
N GLU A 163 15.96 3.54 3.66
CA GLU A 163 14.68 2.98 3.19
C GLU A 163 14.80 1.60 2.49
N GLN A 164 15.98 1.27 1.95
CA GLN A 164 16.24 -0.01 1.27
C GLN A 164 16.57 -1.13 2.27
N ASP A 165 17.10 -0.79 3.44
CA ASP A 165 17.57 -1.81 4.38
C ASP A 165 16.42 -2.54 5.05
N PHE A 166 15.27 -1.90 5.29
CA PHE A 166 14.13 -2.62 5.86
C PHE A 166 13.61 -3.71 4.93
N ALA A 167 13.44 -3.39 3.64
CA ALA A 167 13.01 -4.37 2.65
C ALA A 167 14.00 -5.53 2.54
N ASN A 168 15.30 -5.22 2.50
CA ASN A 168 16.37 -6.22 2.46
C ASN A 168 16.39 -7.07 3.75
N MET A 169 16.29 -6.46 4.94
CA MET A 169 16.25 -7.17 6.22
C MET A 169 15.10 -8.17 6.29
N VAL A 170 13.89 -7.78 5.87
CA VAL A 170 12.73 -8.67 5.81
C VAL A 170 12.95 -9.79 4.81
N PHE A 171 13.53 -9.46 3.65
CA PHE A 171 13.78 -10.43 2.58
C PHE A 171 14.85 -11.44 2.96
N ASP A 172 15.97 -11.00 3.52
CA ASP A 172 17.06 -11.83 4.03
C ASP A 172 16.57 -12.68 5.20
N ALA A 173 15.80 -12.11 6.14
CA ALA A 173 15.16 -12.87 7.22
C ALA A 173 14.23 -13.97 6.68
N TRP A 174 13.59 -13.77 5.53
CA TRP A 174 12.77 -14.80 4.91
C TRP A 174 13.62 -15.86 4.18
N LEU A 175 14.62 -15.45 3.40
CA LEU A 175 15.44 -16.34 2.56
C LEU A 175 16.42 -17.19 3.36
N ASP A 176 17.00 -16.63 4.42
CA ASP A 176 18.04 -17.28 5.22
C ASP A 176 17.48 -18.14 6.36
N THR A 177 16.14 -18.27 6.44
CA THR A 177 15.48 -19.04 7.50
C THR A 177 14.60 -20.16 6.97
N THR A 178 14.63 -21.29 7.69
CA THR A 178 13.63 -22.35 7.48
C THR A 178 12.27 -21.93 8.03
N ASP A 179 11.20 -22.58 7.57
CA ASP A 179 9.84 -22.31 8.06
C ASP A 179 9.71 -22.40 9.60
N HIS A 180 10.54 -23.22 10.25
CA HIS A 180 10.56 -23.39 11.69
C HIS A 180 11.30 -22.27 12.44
N GLU A 181 12.36 -21.71 11.85
CA GLU A 181 13.19 -20.65 12.45
C GLU A 181 12.61 -19.26 12.18
N ARG A 182 11.91 -19.13 11.05
CA ARG A 182 11.38 -17.88 10.53
C ARG A 182 10.55 -17.08 11.53
N PRO A 183 9.61 -17.66 12.31
CA PRO A 183 8.86 -16.91 13.31
C PRO A 183 9.76 -16.20 14.32
N ALA A 184 10.80 -16.88 14.83
CA ALA A 184 11.70 -16.32 15.82
C ALA A 184 12.55 -15.16 15.28
N VAL A 185 13.03 -15.27 14.03
CA VAL A 185 13.79 -14.20 13.39
C VAL A 185 12.91 -12.97 13.14
N PHE A 186 11.68 -13.18 12.69
CA PHE A 186 10.72 -12.09 12.49
C PHE A 186 10.24 -11.45 13.80
N ASP A 187 10.12 -12.22 14.89
CA ASP A 187 9.86 -11.69 16.22
C ASP A 187 11.02 -10.80 16.70
N ALA A 188 12.26 -11.25 16.54
CA ALA A 188 13.44 -10.45 16.88
C ALA A 188 13.55 -9.16 16.05
N LEU A 189 13.19 -9.22 14.76
CA LEU A 189 13.10 -8.03 13.92
C LEU A 189 12.04 -7.05 14.46
N GLY A 190 10.86 -7.55 14.83
CA GLY A 190 9.80 -6.74 15.43
C GLY A 190 10.22 -6.08 16.76
N GLU A 191 10.89 -6.83 17.64
CA GLU A 191 11.40 -6.29 18.92
C GLU A 191 12.42 -5.17 18.73
N ARG A 192 13.31 -5.28 17.74
CA ARG A 192 14.26 -4.21 17.39
C ARG A 192 13.53 -2.92 17.00
N MET A 193 12.42 -3.02 16.27
CA MET A 193 11.63 -1.87 15.86
C MET A 193 10.87 -1.25 17.03
N VAL A 194 10.32 -2.07 17.93
CA VAL A 194 9.69 -1.58 19.17
C VAL A 194 10.69 -0.84 20.03
N ALA A 195 11.91 -1.37 20.19
CA ALA A 195 12.96 -0.72 20.96
C ALA A 195 13.36 0.65 20.36
N ALA A 196 13.46 0.74 19.03
CA ALA A 196 13.70 2.00 18.33
C ALA A 196 12.56 3.00 18.57
N LYS A 197 11.30 2.54 18.55
CA LYS A 197 10.12 3.37 18.89
C LYS A 197 10.15 3.89 20.33
N THR A 198 10.37 3.04 21.32
CA THR A 198 10.40 3.46 22.73
C THR A 198 11.51 4.48 23.00
N LYS A 199 12.63 4.38 22.30
CA LYS A 199 13.73 5.35 22.41
C LYS A 199 13.38 6.71 21.79
N TYR A 200 12.55 6.74 20.75
CA TYR A 200 12.04 7.98 20.16
C TYR A 200 10.99 8.68 21.05
N GLU A 201 10.15 7.92 21.74
CA GLU A 201 9.10 8.44 22.64
C GLU A 201 9.64 8.96 23.99
N ALA A 202 10.91 8.68 24.33
CA ALA A 202 11.58 9.03 25.59
C ALA A 202 12.35 10.35 25.52
#